data_AF-A0A948G1W3-F1
#
_entry.id   AF-A0A948G1W3-F1
#
_cell.length_a   1.000
_cell.length_b   1.000
_cell.length_c   1.000
_cell.angle_alpha   90.00
_cell.angle_beta   90.00
_cell.angle_gamma   90.00
#
_symmetry.space_group_name_H-M   'P 1'
#
loop_
_entity.id
_entity.type
_entity.pdbx_description
1 polymer ?
#
loop_
_entity_poly.entity_id
_entity_poly.type
_entity_poly.pdbx_seq_one_letter_code
_entity_poly.pdbx_strand_id
1 'polypeptide(L)'
;MEKLIHQIPVAYDDVYDIRLVNGNLLYVAKRDGKQFAVCDGKEHGPYDGVWDLRLIDGKLLYGAERDGKRFAVCDGKEHEQYDLVWNLRLIDGKLLYGAERDGKWFVVYGGKEHGLYHEVDDSFNIQLVNGTLLYVAE
;
A
#
# COMPACT_ATOMS: atom_id res chain seq x y z
N MET A 1 1.43 -6.04 -35.49
CA MET A 1 1.35 -5.96 -34.01
C MET A 1 0.02 -5.36 -33.66
N GLU A 2 -0.88 -6.16 -33.08
CA GLU A 2 -2.15 -5.64 -32.56
C GLU A 2 -1.87 -4.82 -31.30
N LYS A 3 -2.52 -3.66 -31.18
CA LYS A 3 -2.48 -2.88 -29.94
C LYS A 3 -3.29 -3.65 -28.89
N LEU A 4 -2.68 -4.01 -27.76
CA LEU A 4 -3.41 -4.56 -26.63
C LEU A 4 -4.31 -3.46 -26.05
N ILE A 5 -5.63 -3.64 -26.15
CA ILE A 5 -6.62 -2.72 -25.60
C ILE A 5 -7.13 -3.35 -24.30
N HIS A 6 -6.89 -2.71 -23.17
CA HIS A 6 -7.50 -3.11 -21.91
C HIS A 6 -8.89 -2.46 -21.79
N GLN A 7 -9.93 -3.26 -21.58
CA GLN A 7 -11.27 -2.78 -21.28
C GLN A 7 -11.50 -2.79 -19.78
N ILE A 8 -11.86 -1.64 -19.22
CA ILE A 8 -12.28 -1.53 -17.82
C ILE A 8 -13.79 -1.78 -17.77
N PRO A 9 -14.29 -2.71 -16.92
CA PRO A 9 -15.71 -2.96 -16.80
C PRO A 9 -16.53 -1.70 -16.50
N VAL A 10 -17.68 -1.54 -17.15
CA VAL A 10 -18.63 -0.44 -16.90
C VAL A 10 -19.40 -0.56 -15.58
N ALA A 11 -19.03 -1.50 -14.73
CA ALA A 11 -19.69 -1.81 -13.46
C ALA A 11 -19.19 -0.95 -12.28
N TYR A 12 -18.30 0.00 -12.52
CA TYR A 12 -17.77 0.90 -11.50
C TYR A 12 -18.42 2.27 -11.60
N ASP A 13 -18.63 2.88 -10.43
CA ASP A 13 -19.10 4.25 -10.31
C ASP A 13 -18.01 5.23 -10.75
N ASP A 14 -16.75 4.91 -10.45
CA ASP A 14 -15.58 5.71 -10.79
C ASP A 14 -14.32 4.86 -10.91
N VAL A 15 -13.34 5.33 -11.68
CA VAL A 15 -12.04 4.67 -11.87
C VAL A 15 -10.95 5.73 -11.97
N TYR A 16 -9.89 5.59 -11.16
CA TYR A 16 -8.78 6.53 -11.10
C TYR A 16 -7.44 5.82 -10.88
N ASP A 17 -6.37 6.59 -10.95
CA ASP A 17 -4.97 6.12 -10.85
C ASP A 17 -4.64 4.96 -11.82
N ILE A 18 -5.17 5.06 -13.05
CA ILE A 18 -4.97 4.04 -14.10
C ILE A 18 -3.52 4.11 -14.59
N ARG A 19 -2.82 2.97 -14.52
CA ARG A 19 -1.42 2.84 -14.94
C ARG A 19 -1.19 1.51 -15.65
N LEU A 20 -0.31 1.53 -16.65
CA LEU A 20 0.22 0.30 -17.25
C LEU A 20 1.66 0.11 -16.76
N VAL A 21 1.93 -0.95 -16.01
CA VAL A 21 3.24 -1.24 -15.42
C VAL A 21 3.73 -2.61 -15.89
N ASN A 22 4.78 -2.63 -16.71
CA ASN A 22 5.33 -3.85 -17.32
C ASN A 22 4.28 -4.71 -18.05
N GLY A 23 3.26 -4.07 -18.64
CA GLY A 23 2.15 -4.75 -19.33
C GLY A 23 0.96 -5.13 -18.44
N ASN A 24 1.07 -4.95 -17.12
CA ASN A 24 -0.04 -5.18 -16.18
C ASN A 24 -0.82 -3.88 -16.01
N LEU A 25 -2.14 -3.93 -16.17
CA LEU A 25 -3.03 -2.79 -15.94
C LEU A 25 -3.38 -2.68 -14.46
N LEU A 26 -3.03 -1.56 -13.84
CA LEU A 26 -3.35 -1.22 -12.46
C LEU A 26 -4.33 -0.04 -12.43
N TYR A 27 -5.32 -0.08 -11.55
CA TYR A 27 -6.19 1.06 -11.27
C TYR A 27 -6.89 0.89 -9.92
N VAL A 28 -7.40 2.00 -9.38
CA VAL A 28 -8.35 1.97 -8.28
C VAL A 28 -9.74 2.16 -8.85
N ALA A 29 -10.65 1.28 -8.47
CA ALA A 29 -12.05 1.34 -8.87
C ALA A 29 -12.94 1.62 -7.67
N LYS A 30 -14.05 2.32 -7.89
CA LYS A 30 -15.07 2.59 -6.88
C LYS A 30 -16.40 1.97 -7.28
N ARG A 31 -17.05 1.26 -6.36
CA ARG A 31 -18.40 0.69 -6.54
C ARG A 31 -19.12 0.66 -5.19
N ASP A 32 -20.34 1.16 -5.15
CA ASP A 32 -21.20 1.17 -3.96
C ASP A 32 -20.53 1.86 -2.75
N GLY A 33 -19.77 2.93 -3.00
CA GLY A 33 -19.06 3.67 -1.97
C GLY A 33 -17.78 2.99 -1.43
N LYS A 34 -17.42 1.80 -1.92
CA LYS A 34 -16.18 1.09 -1.59
C LYS A 34 -15.16 1.20 -2.72
N GLN A 35 -13.88 1.08 -2.36
CA GLN A 35 -12.76 1.10 -3.29
C GLN A 35 -12.14 -0.29 -3.44
N PHE A 36 -11.57 -0.54 -4.62
CA PHE A 36 -10.92 -1.78 -5.00
C PHE A 36 -9.59 -1.47 -5.67
N ALA A 37 -8.51 -2.12 -5.24
CA ALA A 37 -7.28 -2.15 -6.01
C ALA A 37 -7.42 -3.21 -7.10
N VAL A 38 -7.18 -2.86 -8.36
CA VAL A 38 -7.34 -3.79 -9.49
C VAL A 38 -6.02 -3.96 -10.22
N CYS A 39 -5.66 -5.22 -10.47
CA CYS A 39 -4.51 -5.60 -11.30
C CYS A 39 -4.98 -6.62 -12.35
N ASP A 40 -4.86 -6.29 -13.64
CA ASP A 40 -5.30 -7.12 -14.77
C ASP A 40 -6.71 -7.70 -14.63
N GLY A 41 -7.63 -6.85 -14.16
CA GLY A 41 -9.04 -7.20 -13.98
C GLY A 41 -9.34 -7.99 -12.71
N LYS A 42 -8.33 -8.36 -11.91
CA LYS A 42 -8.54 -8.95 -10.59
C LYS A 42 -8.75 -7.86 -9.54
N GLU A 43 -9.95 -7.81 -8.96
CA GLU A 43 -10.29 -6.91 -7.86
C GLU A 43 -9.72 -7.41 -6.52
N HIS A 44 -9.23 -6.47 -5.70
CA HIS A 44 -8.86 -6.67 -4.30
C HIS A 44 -9.57 -5.64 -3.42
N GLY A 45 -10.32 -6.11 -2.42
CA GLY A 45 -11.23 -5.31 -1.60
C GLY A 45 -12.47 -6.12 -1.22
N PRO A 46 -13.56 -5.47 -0.78
CA PRO A 46 -13.77 -4.03 -0.70
C PRO A 46 -13.01 -3.35 0.45
N TYR A 47 -12.67 -2.08 0.24
CA TYR A 47 -12.06 -1.19 1.24
C TYR A 47 -12.80 0.15 1.32
N ASP A 48 -12.64 0.87 2.42
CA ASP A 48 -13.12 2.25 2.55
C ASP A 48 -12.23 3.23 1.76
N GLY A 49 -10.94 2.91 1.65
CA GLY A 49 -9.96 3.66 0.89
C GLY A 49 -8.85 2.76 0.35
N VAL A 50 -8.28 3.13 -0.80
CA VAL A 50 -7.08 2.52 -1.40
C VAL A 50 -6.17 3.65 -1.87
N TRP A 51 -4.89 3.57 -1.54
CA TRP A 51 -3.89 4.56 -1.97
C TRP A 51 -2.56 3.91 -2.34
N ASP A 52 -1.76 4.66 -3.11
CA ASP A 52 -0.38 4.31 -3.42
C ASP A 52 -0.22 2.93 -4.10
N LEU A 53 -1.16 2.61 -5.00
CA LEU A 53 -1.21 1.36 -5.73
C LEU A 53 -0.05 1.23 -6.72
N ARG A 54 0.79 0.22 -6.49
CA ARG A 54 2.03 -0.01 -7.24
C ARG A 54 2.25 -1.49 -7.50
N LEU A 55 2.97 -1.77 -8.59
CA LEU A 55 3.53 -3.08 -8.87
C LEU A 55 5.06 -2.99 -8.72
N ILE A 56 5.62 -3.69 -7.74
CA ILE A 56 7.06 -3.67 -7.41
C ILE A 56 7.58 -5.10 -7.48
N ASP A 57 8.50 -5.37 -8.40
CA ASP A 57 9.04 -6.72 -8.65
C ASP A 57 7.94 -7.79 -8.83
N GLY A 58 6.84 -7.42 -9.51
CA GLY A 58 5.68 -8.27 -9.75
C GLY A 58 4.73 -8.44 -8.55
N LYS A 59 5.03 -7.83 -7.40
CA LYS A 59 4.16 -7.83 -6.22
C LYS A 59 3.29 -6.58 -6.18
N LEU A 60 1.99 -6.77 -5.99
CA LEU A 60 1.04 -5.67 -5.80
C LEU A 60 1.21 -5.09 -4.39
N LEU A 61 1.45 -3.79 -4.28
CA LEU A 61 1.62 -3.06 -3.02
C LEU A 61 0.70 -1.85 -2.98
N TYR A 62 -0.04 -1.68 -1.89
CA TYR A 62 -0.90 -0.50 -1.67
C TYR A 62 -1.25 -0.36 -0.19
N GLY A 63 -1.68 0.85 0.20
CA GLY A 63 -2.35 1.07 1.47
C GLY A 63 -3.86 0.93 1.30
N ALA A 64 -4.53 0.39 2.32
CA ALA A 64 -5.97 0.22 2.37
C ALA A 64 -6.53 0.62 3.73
N GLU A 65 -7.80 1.07 3.73
CA GLU A 65 -8.54 1.43 4.93
C GLU A 65 -9.79 0.56 5.06
N ARG A 66 -10.06 0.10 6.28
CA ARG A 66 -11.29 -0.63 6.64
C ARG A 66 -11.67 -0.26 8.06
N ASP A 67 -12.93 0.13 8.26
CA ASP A 67 -13.53 0.43 9.57
C ASP A 67 -12.71 1.48 10.36
N GLY A 68 -12.17 2.47 9.64
CA GLY A 68 -11.36 3.56 10.22
C GLY A 68 -9.93 3.18 10.60
N LYS A 69 -9.47 1.98 10.24
CA LYS A 69 -8.08 1.54 10.42
C LYS A 69 -7.37 1.34 9.08
N ARG A 70 -6.09 1.66 9.05
CA ARG A 70 -5.23 1.59 7.87
C ARG A 70 -4.25 0.43 7.95
N PHE A 71 -3.95 -0.18 6.81
CA PHE A 71 -3.01 -1.30 6.70
C PHE A 71 -2.37 -1.32 5.32
N ALA A 72 -1.21 -1.96 5.24
CA ALA A 72 -0.56 -2.28 3.98
C ALA A 72 -1.10 -3.60 3.42
N VAL A 73 -1.26 -3.69 2.11
CA VAL A 73 -1.48 -4.94 1.39
C VAL A 73 -0.30 -5.21 0.48
N CYS A 74 0.30 -6.40 0.61
CA CYS A 74 1.39 -6.85 -0.25
C CYS A 74 1.03 -8.23 -0.82
N ASP A 75 0.95 -8.32 -2.14
CA ASP A 75 0.64 -9.55 -2.88
C ASP A 75 -0.65 -10.25 -2.38
N GLY A 76 -1.69 -9.43 -2.15
CA GLY A 76 -2.98 -9.88 -1.64
C GLY A 76 -3.03 -10.21 -0.15
N LYS A 77 -1.90 -10.14 0.58
CA LYS A 77 -1.88 -10.27 2.04
C LYS A 77 -2.11 -8.93 2.70
N GLU A 78 -3.19 -8.82 3.46
CA GLU A 78 -3.43 -7.71 4.39
C GLU A 78 -2.50 -7.85 5.60
N HIS A 79 -1.80 -6.78 5.96
CA HIS A 79 -0.95 -6.70 7.14
C HIS A 79 -1.71 -6.11 8.33
N GLU A 80 -1.03 -6.01 9.47
CA GLU A 80 -1.60 -5.49 10.71
C GLU A 80 -2.20 -4.09 10.54
N GLN A 81 -3.25 -3.82 11.32
CA GLN A 81 -4.04 -2.59 11.26
C GLN A 81 -3.56 -1.55 12.28
N TYR A 82 -3.56 -0.30 11.84
CA TYR A 82 -3.04 0.84 12.55
C TYR A 82 -4.00 2.03 12.40
N ASP A 83 -3.82 3.06 13.23
CA ASP A 83 -4.51 4.35 13.03
C ASP A 83 -4.01 5.01 11.74
N LEU A 84 -2.69 4.98 11.52
CA LEU A 84 -2.05 5.48 10.30
C LEU A 84 -1.06 4.46 9.73
N VAL A 85 -0.94 4.44 8.39
CA VAL A 85 0.11 3.73 7.64
C VAL A 85 0.57 4.61 6.48
N TRP A 86 1.89 4.81 6.35
CA TRP A 86 2.48 5.63 5.28
C TRP A 86 3.85 5.09 4.83
N ASN A 87 4.37 5.67 3.75
CA ASN A 87 5.71 5.35 3.21
C ASN A 87 5.93 3.86 2.92
N LEU A 88 4.96 3.18 2.32
CA LEU A 88 5.08 1.76 1.97
C LEU A 88 6.23 1.54 0.99
N ARG A 89 7.08 0.54 1.26
CA ARG A 89 8.21 0.15 0.41
C ARG A 89 8.41 -1.36 0.46
N LEU A 90 9.00 -1.90 -0.60
CA LEU A 90 9.65 -3.22 -0.55
C LEU A 90 11.16 -3.01 -0.54
N ILE A 91 11.83 -3.55 0.47
CA ILE A 91 13.29 -3.59 0.57
C ILE A 91 13.71 -5.03 0.76
N ASP A 92 14.55 -5.54 -0.13
CA ASP A 92 14.95 -6.96 -0.19
C ASP A 92 13.75 -7.91 -0.19
N GLY A 93 12.68 -7.51 -0.89
CA GLY A 93 11.43 -8.25 -1.00
C GLY A 93 10.57 -8.28 0.27
N LYS A 94 10.97 -7.57 1.33
CA LYS A 94 10.22 -7.42 2.59
C LYS A 94 9.53 -6.07 2.65
N LEU A 95 8.33 -6.08 3.22
CA LEU A 95 7.53 -4.88 3.42
C LEU A 95 8.13 -4.00 4.51
N LEU A 96 8.26 -2.70 4.22
CA LEU A 96 8.67 -1.64 5.13
C LEU A 96 7.62 -0.51 5.09
N TYR A 97 7.18 -0.03 6.26
CA TYR A 97 6.32 1.15 6.35
C TYR A 97 6.41 1.80 7.74
N GLY A 98 6.00 3.06 7.83
CA GLY A 98 5.72 3.71 9.10
C GLY A 98 4.27 3.44 9.51
N ALA A 99 4.02 3.24 10.79
CA ALA A 99 2.70 2.98 11.33
C ALA A 99 2.47 3.69 12.67
N GLU A 100 1.24 4.11 12.94
CA GLU A 100 0.85 4.72 14.21
C GLU A 100 -0.26 3.89 14.87
N ARG A 101 -0.14 3.60 16.15
CA ARG A 101 -1.21 2.99 16.96
C ARG A 101 -1.30 3.71 18.30
N ASP A 102 -2.47 4.23 18.62
CA ASP A 102 -2.77 4.91 19.88
C ASP A 102 -1.77 6.04 20.21
N GLY A 103 -1.41 6.87 19.22
CA GLY A 103 -0.44 7.96 19.39
C GLY A 103 1.03 7.51 19.50
N LYS A 104 1.31 6.23 19.28
CA LYS A 104 2.67 5.67 19.28
C LYS A 104 3.08 5.29 17.87
N TRP A 105 4.31 5.60 17.54
CA TRP A 105 4.83 5.39 16.20
C TRP A 105 5.78 4.21 16.13
N PHE A 106 5.70 3.47 15.02
CA PHE A 106 6.41 2.23 14.75
C PHE A 106 7.00 2.25 13.34
N VAL A 107 8.17 1.63 13.18
CA VAL A 107 8.64 1.18 11.87
C VAL A 107 8.32 -0.30 11.75
N VAL A 108 7.56 -0.70 10.74
CA VAL A 108 7.27 -2.12 10.49
C VAL A 108 8.15 -2.63 9.37
N TYR A 109 9.00 -3.62 9.64
CA TYR A 109 9.86 -4.24 8.65
C TYR A 109 9.69 -5.77 8.65
N GLY A 110 9.41 -6.35 7.48
CA GLY A 110 9.15 -7.78 7.35
C GLY A 110 7.97 -8.26 8.20
N GLY A 111 7.01 -7.37 8.49
CA GLY A 111 5.85 -7.67 9.33
C GLY A 111 6.12 -7.67 10.84
N LYS A 112 7.28 -7.16 11.29
CA LYS A 112 7.57 -6.96 12.71
C LYS A 112 7.64 -5.47 13.02
N GLU A 113 7.02 -5.06 14.11
CA GLU A 113 7.13 -3.71 14.66
C GLU A 113 8.52 -3.49 15.27
N HIS A 114 9.13 -2.35 14.99
CA HIS A 114 10.38 -1.87 15.54
C HIS A 114 10.18 -0.45 16.08
N GLY A 115 10.38 -0.28 17.38
CA GLY A 115 10.36 1.02 18.06
C GLY A 115 9.07 1.38 18.79
N LEU A 116 9.18 2.44 19.59
CA LEU A 116 8.12 3.17 20.29
C LEU A 116 8.57 4.63 20.31
N TYR A 117 8.09 5.45 19.37
CA TYR A 117 8.45 6.87 19.33
C TYR A 117 7.27 7.75 19.68
N HIS A 118 7.57 8.91 20.24
CA HIS A 118 6.59 9.91 20.63
C HIS A 118 6.18 10.79 19.45
N GLU A 119 7.05 10.96 18.46
CA GLU A 119 6.74 11.71 17.24
C GLU A 119 7.56 11.19 16.05
N VAL A 120 6.93 11.21 14.87
CA VAL A 120 7.53 10.84 13.59
C VAL A 120 6.98 11.84 12.61
N ASP A 121 7.81 12.77 12.17
CA ASP A 121 7.40 13.79 11.22
C ASP A 121 7.36 13.24 9.78
N ASP A 122 6.80 14.00 8.85
CA ASP A 122 6.74 13.63 7.43
C ASP A 122 8.14 13.51 6.78
N SER A 123 9.20 13.96 7.46
CA SER A 123 10.61 13.84 7.06
C SER A 123 11.17 12.43 7.27
N PHE A 124 10.40 11.50 7.84
CA PHE A 124 10.89 10.21 8.31
C PHE A 124 11.67 9.44 7.23
N ASN A 125 13.00 9.50 7.35
CA ASN A 125 13.91 8.85 6.44
C ASN A 125 14.28 7.47 7.00
N ILE A 126 13.52 6.45 6.61
CA ILE A 126 13.85 5.06 6.96
C ILE A 126 14.77 4.48 5.88
N GLN A 127 15.95 4.04 6.29
CA GLN A 127 16.94 3.36 5.46
C GLN A 127 17.26 1.99 6.04
N LEU A 128 17.48 1.02 5.16
CA LEU A 128 18.07 -0.26 5.55
C LEU A 128 19.52 -0.28 5.02
N VAL A 129 20.49 -0.25 5.93
CA VAL A 129 21.92 -0.28 5.58
C VAL A 129 22.53 -1.56 6.14
N ASN A 130 22.94 -2.47 5.26
CA ASN A 130 23.54 -3.77 5.64
C ASN A 130 22.69 -4.57 6.66
N GLY A 131 21.36 -4.56 6.49
CA GLY A 131 20.42 -5.23 7.40
C GLY A 131 20.11 -4.48 8.69
N THR A 132 20.66 -3.27 8.88
CA THR A 132 20.35 -2.38 10.01
C THR A 132 19.35 -1.32 9.57
N LEU A 133 18.23 -1.18 10.28
CA LEU A 133 17.28 -0.09 10.07
C LEU A 133 17.82 1.19 10.71
N LEU A 134 18.06 2.21 9.90
CA LEU A 134 18.39 3.57 10.30
C LEU A 134 17.16 4.44 10.04
N TYR A 135 16.73 5.18 11.04
CA TYR A 135 15.67 6.17 10.89
C TYR A 135 15.98 7.34 11.83
N VAL A 136 15.52 8.52 11.45
CA VAL A 136 15.55 9.71 12.33
C VAL A 136 14.20 9.77 13.01
N ALA A 137 14.17 9.66 14.33
CA ALA A 137 13.00 9.94 15.15
C ALA A 137 13.35 11.08 16.10
N GLU A 138 12.42 12.00 16.32
CA GLU A 138 12.53 13.07 17.30
C GLU A 138 11.78 12.72 18.59
#